data_AF-A0AAD1YIK7-F1
#
_entry.id   AF-A0AAD1YIK7-F1
#
_cell.length_a   1.000
_cell.length_b   1.000
_cell.length_c   1.000
_cell.angle_alpha   90.00
_cell.angle_beta   90.00
_cell.angle_gamma   90.00
#
_symmetry.space_group_name_H-M   'P 1'
#
loop_
_entity.id
_entity.type
_entity.pdbx_description
1 polymer ?
#
loop_
_entity_poly.entity_id
_entity_poly.type
_entity_poly.pdbx_seq_one_letter_code
_entity_poly.pdbx_strand_id
1 'polypeptide(L)'
;MNSNAIFCEIFTPLTLNLNKDLYKALPENTIGEKIKKQRLLHGHEKEKFCELISTEEKSLELWESHKIIPAPKSIKKICNLFNLPLDYFGEYYSLYYNHPEKLFLKWKSRNDYSYKKCISILESSESTLINFVNGKYGMSYEMYLKMNKVGIF
;
A
#
# COMPACT_ATOMS: atom_id res chain seq x y z
N MET A 1 22.51 36.82 -12.02
CA MET A 1 22.64 35.46 -11.48
C MET A 1 21.62 35.32 -10.36
N ASN A 2 20.70 34.36 -10.46
CA ASN A 2 19.56 34.25 -9.56
C ASN A 2 19.98 33.55 -8.26
N SER A 3 20.27 34.32 -7.21
CA SER A 3 20.72 33.83 -5.90
C SER A 3 19.81 32.72 -5.32
N ASN A 4 18.50 32.79 -5.60
CA ASN A 4 17.53 31.78 -5.17
C ASN A 4 17.72 30.42 -5.85
N ALA A 5 18.17 30.38 -7.11
CA ALA A 5 18.38 29.11 -7.83
C ALA A 5 19.58 28.34 -7.25
N ILE A 6 20.68 29.06 -6.98
CA ILE A 6 21.90 28.49 -6.39
C ILE A 6 21.64 28.04 -4.94
N PHE A 7 20.84 28.82 -4.18
CA PHE A 7 20.43 28.45 -2.83
C PHE A 7 19.65 27.12 -2.83
N CYS A 8 18.67 26.97 -3.72
CA CYS A 8 17.91 25.72 -3.85
C CYS A 8 18.77 24.53 -4.29
N GLU A 9 19.71 24.72 -5.23
CA GLU A 9 20.57 23.65 -5.75
C GLU A 9 21.54 23.06 -4.70
N ILE A 10 22.04 23.87 -3.76
CA ILE A 10 23.04 23.43 -2.78
C ILE A 10 22.40 22.97 -1.47
N PHE A 11 21.31 23.62 -1.03
CA PHE A 11 20.71 23.28 0.27
C PHE A 11 19.75 22.09 0.21
N THR A 12 19.10 21.82 -0.94
CA THR A 12 18.18 20.66 -1.06
C THR A 12 18.87 19.29 -0.93
N PRO A 13 20.08 19.05 -1.49
CA PRO A 13 20.78 17.79 -1.28
C PRO A 13 21.29 17.65 0.16
N LEU A 14 21.68 18.76 0.80
CA LEU A 14 22.18 18.79 2.17
C LEU A 14 21.06 18.40 3.16
N THR A 15 19.88 19.00 3.04
CA THR A 15 18.72 18.68 3.89
C THR A 15 18.27 17.24 3.70
N LEU A 16 18.27 16.73 2.47
CA LEU A 16 17.97 15.33 2.19
C LEU A 16 18.95 14.38 2.88
N ASN A 17 20.26 14.66 2.82
CA ASN A 17 21.28 13.81 3.45
C ASN A 17 21.15 13.80 4.98
N LEU A 18 20.92 14.95 5.60
CA LEU A 18 20.68 15.04 7.04
C LEU A 18 19.44 14.23 7.47
N ASN A 19 18.34 14.35 6.72
CA ASN A 19 17.12 13.59 7.01
C ASN A 19 17.33 12.08 6.86
N LYS A 20 18.09 11.66 5.85
CA LYS A 20 18.46 10.24 5.69
C LYS A 20 19.18 9.71 6.93
N ASP A 21 20.14 10.46 7.45
CA ASP A 21 20.89 10.03 8.63
C ASP A 21 20.04 10.01 9.91
N LEU A 22 19.18 11.01 10.10
CA LEU A 22 18.31 11.12 11.26
C LEU A 22 17.23 10.03 11.30
N TYR A 23 16.63 9.72 10.15
CA TYR A 23 15.44 8.89 10.08
C TYR A 23 15.68 7.46 9.57
N LYS A 24 16.92 7.08 9.21
CA LYS A 24 17.24 5.70 8.80
C LYS A 24 16.85 4.64 9.84
N ALA A 25 16.94 5.00 11.12
CA ALA A 25 16.66 4.11 12.24
C ALA A 25 15.18 4.06 12.65
N LEU A 26 14.29 4.78 11.95
CA LEU A 26 12.86 4.67 12.21
C LEU A 26 12.37 3.24 11.92
N PRO A 27 11.41 2.75 12.74
CA PRO A 27 10.86 1.41 12.57
C PRO A 27 10.11 1.29 11.24
N GLU A 28 9.95 0.04 10.79
CA GLU A 28 9.25 -0.34 9.56
C GLU A 28 8.40 -1.61 9.78
N ASN A 29 7.95 -1.86 11.01
CA ASN A 29 7.19 -3.06 11.35
C ASN A 29 5.79 -3.03 10.75
N THR A 30 5.28 -1.85 10.45
CA THR A 30 3.94 -1.66 9.88
C THR A 30 3.97 -0.81 8.62
N ILE A 31 2.87 -0.85 7.87
CA ILE A 31 2.67 0.00 6.70
C ILE A 31 2.74 1.48 7.08
N GLY A 32 2.13 1.86 8.20
CA GLY A 32 2.13 3.23 8.70
C GLY A 32 3.53 3.75 9.03
N GLU A 33 4.32 2.91 9.70
CA GLU A 33 5.73 3.19 10.00
C GLU A 33 6.56 3.36 8.73
N LYS A 34 6.39 2.45 7.75
CA LYS A 34 7.07 2.54 6.45
C LYS A 34 6.73 3.83 5.71
N ILE A 35 5.46 4.23 5.68
CA ILE A 35 5.02 5.50 5.04
C ILE A 35 5.68 6.69 5.74
N LYS A 36 5.57 6.75 7.08
CA LYS A 36 6.13 7.84 7.88
C LYS A 36 7.63 7.96 7.67
N LYS A 37 8.35 6.84 7.66
CA LYS A 37 9.78 6.80 7.42
C LYS A 37 10.14 7.34 6.04
N GLN A 38 9.51 6.85 4.97
CA GLN A 38 9.81 7.32 3.62
C GLN A 38 9.51 8.82 3.46
N ARG A 39 8.40 9.30 4.02
CA ARG A 39 8.07 10.72 4.03
C ARG A 39 9.15 11.57 4.72
N LEU A 40 9.60 11.16 5.90
CA LEU A 40 10.61 11.88 6.68
C LEU A 40 12.02 11.78 6.07
N LEU A 41 12.40 10.62 5.53
CA LEU A 41 13.69 10.44 4.82
C LEU A 41 13.83 11.40 3.63
N HIS A 42 12.71 11.73 2.98
CA HIS A 42 12.66 12.68 1.87
C HIS A 42 12.34 14.11 2.29
N GLY A 43 12.28 14.40 3.59
CA GLY A 43 12.08 15.75 4.12
C GLY A 43 10.72 16.35 3.82
N HIS A 44 9.71 15.52 3.56
CA HIS A 44 8.37 16.01 3.25
C HIS A 44 7.56 16.25 4.53
N GLU A 45 7.06 17.47 4.68
CA GLU A 45 5.98 17.78 5.62
C GLU A 45 4.68 17.10 5.19
N LYS A 46 3.74 16.94 6.12
CA LYS A 46 2.48 16.22 5.86
C LYS A 46 1.70 16.86 4.72
N GLU A 47 1.55 18.18 4.75
CA GLU A 47 0.84 18.95 3.72
C GLU A 47 1.45 18.71 2.35
N LYS A 48 2.77 18.91 2.24
CA LYS A 48 3.47 18.72 0.96
C LYS A 48 3.39 17.29 0.45
N PHE A 49 3.53 16.31 1.34
CA PHE A 49 3.40 14.91 0.97
C PHE A 49 2.00 14.59 0.46
N CYS A 50 0.97 15.08 1.14
CA CYS A 50 -0.43 14.91 0.77
C CYS A 50 -0.76 15.50 -0.60
N GLU A 51 -0.22 16.68 -0.92
CA GLU A 51 -0.31 17.26 -2.27
C GLU A 51 0.29 16.31 -3.32
N LEU A 52 1.51 15.82 -3.09
CA LEU A 52 2.25 14.97 -4.04
C LEU A 52 1.51 13.68 -4.37
N ILE A 53 0.83 13.07 -3.39
CA ILE A 53 0.06 11.84 -3.59
C ILE A 53 -1.45 12.07 -3.74
N SER A 54 -1.88 13.34 -3.80
CA SER A 54 -3.29 13.78 -3.86
C SER A 54 -4.17 13.00 -2.87
N THR A 55 -3.88 13.19 -1.58
CA THR A 55 -4.57 12.56 -0.42
C THR A 55 -4.82 13.63 0.64
N GLU A 56 -5.80 13.40 1.52
CA GLU A 56 -6.05 14.28 2.66
C GLU A 56 -5.09 14.01 3.83
N GLU A 57 -4.66 15.06 4.53
CA GLU A 57 -3.79 14.91 5.70
C GLU A 57 -4.38 14.00 6.76
N LYS A 58 -5.68 14.09 7.02
CA LYS A 58 -6.37 13.21 7.97
C LYS A 58 -6.22 11.74 7.60
N SER A 59 -6.26 11.41 6.32
CA SER A 59 -6.04 10.03 5.86
C SER A 59 -4.60 9.61 6.12
N LEU A 60 -3.62 10.46 5.80
CA LEU A 60 -2.20 10.22 6.09
C LEU A 60 -1.97 9.97 7.58
N GLU A 61 -2.55 10.78 8.46
CA GLU A 61 -2.42 10.62 9.92
C GLU A 61 -2.96 9.29 10.41
N LEU A 62 -4.10 8.84 9.90
CA LEU A 62 -4.69 7.55 10.22
C LEU A 62 -3.82 6.39 9.72
N TRP A 63 -3.14 6.56 8.58
CA TRP A 63 -2.19 5.57 8.06
C TRP A 63 -0.93 5.51 8.93
N GLU A 64 -0.29 6.65 9.21
CA GLU A 64 0.94 6.71 10.01
C GLU A 64 0.72 6.31 11.46
N SER A 65 -0.50 6.46 11.99
CA SER A 65 -0.90 5.95 13.31
C SER A 65 -1.47 4.54 13.27
N HIS A 66 -1.46 3.88 12.11
CA HIS A 66 -1.83 2.47 11.91
C HIS A 66 -3.30 2.17 12.21
N LYS A 67 -4.13 3.21 12.28
CA LYS A 67 -5.56 3.10 12.53
C LYS A 67 -6.32 2.63 11.29
N ILE A 68 -5.80 2.95 10.10
CA ILE A 68 -6.41 2.57 8.82
C ILE A 68 -5.33 2.04 7.87
N ILE A 69 -5.65 0.93 7.19
CA ILE A 69 -4.83 0.41 6.10
C ILE A 69 -5.03 1.26 4.83
N PRO A 70 -3.96 1.78 4.22
CA PRO A 70 -4.06 2.54 2.98
C PRO A 70 -4.62 1.71 1.82
N ALA A 71 -5.40 2.34 0.96
CA ALA A 71 -5.89 1.71 -0.27
C ALA A 71 -4.72 1.41 -1.23
N PRO A 72 -4.80 0.34 -2.04
CA PRO A 72 -3.75 -0.01 -3.00
C PRO A 72 -3.38 1.12 -3.98
N LYS A 73 -4.38 1.91 -4.40
CA LYS A 73 -4.15 3.08 -5.24
C LYS A 73 -3.26 4.12 -4.56
N SER A 74 -3.45 4.36 -3.26
CA SER A 74 -2.63 5.30 -2.48
C SER A 74 -1.20 4.80 -2.33
N ILE A 75 -1.02 3.51 -1.98
CA ILE A 75 0.32 2.90 -1.92
C ILE A 75 1.03 2.97 -3.27
N LYS A 76 0.32 2.72 -4.38
CA LYS A 76 0.91 2.82 -5.72
C LYS A 76 1.44 4.23 -6.01
N LYS A 77 0.74 5.29 -5.58
CA LYS A 77 1.24 6.67 -5.70
C LYS A 77 2.51 6.90 -4.89
N ILE A 78 2.56 6.40 -3.65
CA ILE A 78 3.75 6.49 -2.78
C ILE A 78 4.92 5.73 -3.41
N CYS A 79 4.67 4.52 -3.93
CA CYS A 79 5.67 3.71 -4.62
C CYS A 79 6.24 4.44 -5.84
N ASN A 80 5.37 5.06 -6.65
CA ASN A 80 5.80 5.84 -7.81
C ASN A 80 6.61 7.08 -7.40
N LEU A 81 6.21 7.78 -6.33
CA LEU A 81 6.90 8.98 -5.85
C LEU A 81 8.33 8.68 -5.38
N PHE A 82 8.52 7.56 -4.69
CA PHE A 82 9.81 7.18 -4.10
C PHE A 82 10.55 6.08 -4.86
N ASN A 83 10.03 5.67 -6.02
CA ASN A 83 10.54 4.55 -6.82
C ASN A 83 10.75 3.25 -6.00
N LEU A 84 9.74 2.90 -5.21
CA LEU A 84 9.73 1.70 -4.36
C LEU A 84 8.89 0.59 -5.00
N PRO A 85 9.24 -0.69 -4.78
CA PRO A 85 8.38 -1.79 -5.20
C PRO A 85 7.16 -1.92 -4.28
N LEU A 86 6.03 -2.44 -4.80
CA LEU A 86 4.77 -2.53 -4.04
C LEU A 86 4.86 -3.46 -2.81
N ASP A 87 5.64 -4.54 -2.92
CA ASP A 87 5.87 -5.52 -1.86
C ASP A 87 6.65 -4.94 -0.67
N TYR A 88 7.36 -3.81 -0.85
CA TYR A 88 7.93 -3.05 0.26
C TYR A 88 6.87 -2.70 1.31
N PHE A 89 5.65 -2.35 0.89
CA PHE A 89 4.53 -2.08 1.81
C PHE A 89 3.74 -3.35 2.19
N GLY A 90 4.08 -4.50 1.63
CA GLY A 90 3.46 -5.79 1.94
C GLY A 90 2.91 -6.51 0.71
N GLU A 91 2.91 -7.85 0.78
CA GLU A 91 2.51 -8.74 -0.30
C GLU A 91 1.09 -8.47 -0.84
N TYR A 92 0.17 -8.06 0.03
CA TYR A 92 -1.18 -7.64 -0.39
C TYR A 92 -1.15 -6.62 -1.54
N TYR A 93 -0.24 -5.65 -1.50
CA TYR A 93 -0.20 -4.57 -2.49
C TYR A 93 0.36 -5.03 -3.83
N SER A 94 1.38 -5.90 -3.85
CA SER A 94 1.87 -6.48 -5.10
C SER A 94 0.84 -7.44 -5.70
N LEU A 95 0.24 -8.27 -4.85
CA LEU A 95 -0.80 -9.23 -5.22
C LEU A 95 -2.05 -8.56 -5.78
N TYR A 96 -2.50 -7.44 -5.21
CA TYR A 96 -3.67 -6.69 -5.67
C TYR A 96 -3.63 -6.36 -7.16
N TYR A 97 -2.44 -6.06 -7.69
CA TYR A 97 -2.23 -5.73 -9.11
C TYR A 97 -1.86 -6.94 -9.97
N ASN A 98 -1.74 -8.14 -9.39
CA ASN A 98 -1.30 -9.36 -10.08
C ASN A 98 -2.40 -10.43 -10.21
N HIS A 99 -3.62 -10.00 -10.54
CA HIS A 99 -4.75 -10.89 -10.83
C HIS A 99 -5.06 -11.94 -9.75
N PRO A 100 -5.33 -11.53 -8.49
CA PRO A 100 -5.60 -12.45 -7.38
C PRO A 100 -6.83 -13.34 -7.63
N GLU A 101 -7.77 -12.90 -8.46
CA GLU A 101 -8.93 -13.69 -8.89
C GLU A 101 -8.53 -14.99 -9.60
N LYS A 102 -7.43 -14.98 -10.36
CA LYS A 102 -6.94 -16.18 -11.05
C LYS A 102 -6.38 -17.21 -10.08
N LEU A 103 -5.73 -16.76 -9.00
CA LEU A 103 -5.21 -17.63 -7.95
C LEU A 103 -6.35 -18.27 -7.17
N PHE A 104 -7.36 -17.48 -6.82
CA PHE A 104 -8.60 -17.99 -6.23
C PHE A 104 -9.26 -19.06 -7.10
N LEU A 105 -9.41 -18.83 -8.41
CA LEU A 105 -10.03 -19.79 -9.33
C LEU A 105 -9.22 -21.10 -9.43
N LYS A 106 -7.88 -21.01 -9.42
CA LYS A 106 -7.00 -22.19 -9.37
C LYS A 106 -7.20 -22.96 -8.06
N TRP A 107 -7.20 -22.30 -6.92
CA TRP A 107 -7.44 -22.93 -5.62
C TRP A 107 -8.82 -23.60 -5.56
N LYS A 108 -9.87 -22.92 -6.02
CA LYS A 108 -11.23 -23.47 -6.11
C LYS A 108 -11.26 -24.75 -6.95
N SER A 109 -10.62 -24.73 -8.14
CA SER A 109 -10.60 -25.88 -9.05
C SER A 109 -9.81 -27.07 -8.49
N ARG A 110 -8.68 -26.82 -7.84
CA ARG A 110 -7.85 -27.89 -7.25
C ARG A 110 -8.56 -28.64 -6.12
N ASN A 111 -9.43 -27.94 -5.39
CA ASN A 111 -10.18 -28.51 -4.28
C ASN A 111 -11.59 -29.01 -4.67
N ASP A 112 -11.97 -28.91 -5.95
CA ASP A 112 -13.32 -29.21 -6.44
C ASP A 112 -14.45 -28.51 -5.65
N TYR A 113 -14.22 -27.24 -5.28
CA TYR A 113 -15.19 -26.49 -4.50
C TYR A 113 -16.23 -25.80 -5.37
N SER A 114 -17.49 -25.84 -4.93
CA SER A 114 -18.55 -24.96 -5.44
C SER A 114 -18.39 -23.55 -4.88
N TYR A 115 -18.97 -22.54 -5.55
CA TYR A 115 -18.98 -21.18 -5.01
C TYR A 115 -19.64 -21.10 -3.63
N LYS A 116 -20.72 -21.87 -3.40
CA LYS A 116 -21.38 -21.97 -2.09
C LYS A 116 -20.42 -22.47 -1.00
N LYS A 117 -19.55 -23.44 -1.33
CA LYS A 117 -18.51 -23.92 -0.40
C LYS A 117 -17.45 -22.84 -0.14
N CYS A 118 -16.99 -22.15 -1.18
CA CYS A 118 -16.03 -21.04 -1.05
C CYS A 118 -16.57 -19.90 -0.17
N ILE A 119 -17.83 -19.50 -0.36
CA ILE A 119 -18.53 -18.48 0.44
C ILE A 119 -18.53 -18.85 1.92
N SER A 120 -18.83 -20.12 2.24
CA SER A 120 -18.79 -20.63 3.62
C SER A 120 -17.37 -20.66 4.20
N ILE A 121 -16.36 -21.04 3.42
CA ILE A 121 -14.96 -21.09 3.88
C ILE A 121 -14.41 -19.69 4.13
N LEU A 122 -14.69 -18.75 3.23
CA LEU A 122 -14.16 -17.38 3.29
C LEU A 122 -15.00 -16.47 4.19
N GLU A 123 -16.14 -16.93 4.71
CA GLU A 123 -17.08 -16.11 5.48
C GLU A 123 -17.37 -14.78 4.77
N SER A 124 -17.67 -14.88 3.47
CA SER A 124 -17.88 -13.74 2.58
C SER A 124 -19.28 -13.80 1.98
N SER A 125 -19.82 -12.65 1.58
CA SER A 125 -21.10 -12.63 0.87
C SER A 125 -20.93 -13.14 -0.56
N GLU A 126 -22.00 -13.70 -1.12
CA GLU A 126 -22.02 -14.15 -2.51
C GLU A 126 -21.68 -13.01 -3.48
N SER A 127 -22.27 -11.84 -3.27
CA SER A 127 -22.04 -10.66 -4.12
C SER A 127 -20.59 -10.18 -4.03
N THR A 128 -19.97 -10.19 -2.85
CA THR A 128 -18.55 -9.85 -2.68
C THR A 128 -17.66 -10.80 -3.48
N LEU A 129 -17.89 -12.11 -3.36
CA LEU A 129 -17.08 -13.11 -4.06
C LEU A 129 -17.26 -13.04 -5.58
N ILE A 130 -18.50 -12.95 -6.06
CA ILE A 130 -18.79 -12.86 -7.50
C ILE A 130 -18.20 -11.59 -8.11
N ASN A 131 -18.36 -10.43 -7.46
CA ASN A 131 -17.79 -9.18 -7.96
C ASN A 131 -16.26 -9.20 -8.01
N PHE A 132 -15.61 -9.83 -7.03
CA PHE A 132 -14.17 -10.05 -7.02
C PHE A 132 -13.72 -10.95 -8.19
N VAL A 133 -14.37 -12.11 -8.36
CA VAL A 133 -14.03 -13.07 -9.43
C VAL A 133 -14.21 -12.44 -10.81
N ASN A 134 -15.25 -11.64 -10.98
CA ASN A 134 -15.52 -10.93 -12.23
C ASN A 134 -14.64 -9.69 -12.43
N GLY A 135 -13.74 -9.36 -11.50
CA GLY A 135 -12.84 -8.21 -11.59
C GLY A 135 -13.55 -6.86 -11.52
N LYS A 136 -14.81 -6.81 -11.05
CA LYS A 136 -15.58 -5.55 -10.97
C LYS A 136 -14.94 -4.57 -9.99
N TYR A 137 -14.41 -5.10 -8.89
CA TYR A 137 -13.63 -4.35 -7.91
C TYR A 137 -12.41 -5.18 -7.52
N GLY A 138 -11.30 -4.50 -7.19
CA GLY A 138 -10.13 -5.19 -6.66
C GLY A 138 -10.36 -5.77 -5.26
N MET A 139 -9.52 -6.72 -4.87
CA MET A 139 -9.59 -7.42 -3.59
C MET A 139 -9.42 -6.46 -2.41
N SER A 140 -10.29 -6.54 -1.40
CA SER A 140 -10.09 -5.80 -0.15
C SER A 140 -9.01 -6.46 0.72
N TYR A 141 -8.44 -5.69 1.66
CA TYR A 141 -7.47 -6.23 2.61
C TYR A 141 -8.06 -7.35 3.49
N GLU A 142 -9.32 -7.21 3.91
CA GLU A 142 -10.02 -8.24 4.68
C GLU A 142 -10.18 -9.54 3.86
N MET A 143 -10.59 -9.43 2.60
CA MET A 143 -10.70 -10.60 1.71
C MET A 143 -9.33 -11.25 1.49
N TYR A 144 -8.27 -10.46 1.34
CA TYR A 144 -6.89 -10.96 1.29
C TYR A 144 -6.54 -11.79 2.52
N LEU A 145 -6.81 -11.29 3.74
CA LEU A 145 -6.53 -12.02 4.98
C LEU A 145 -7.29 -13.35 5.05
N LYS A 146 -8.57 -13.35 4.66
CA LYS A 146 -9.42 -14.55 4.59
C LYS A 146 -8.84 -15.57 3.60
N MET A 147 -8.42 -15.13 2.43
CA MET A 147 -7.86 -15.99 1.40
C MET A 147 -6.47 -16.54 1.76
N ASN A 148 -5.62 -15.70 2.37
CA ASN A 148 -4.30 -16.10 2.84
C ASN A 148 -4.40 -17.16 3.95
N LYS A 149 -5.36 -17.01 4.87
CA LYS A 149 -5.61 -17.98 5.96
C LYS A 149 -5.94 -19.39 5.46
N VAL A 150 -6.51 -19.51 4.26
CA VAL A 150 -6.91 -20.81 3.66
C VAL A 150 -5.94 -21.30 2.57
N GLY A 151 -4.78 -20.64 2.43
CA GLY A 151 -3.71 -21.04 1.51
C GLY A 151 -4.06 -20.86 0.03
N ILE A 152 -4.78 -19.80 -0.31
CA ILE A 152 -4.97 -19.41 -1.73
C ILE A 152 -3.71 -18.75 -2.29
N PHE A 153 -3.05 -17.94 -1.46
CA PHE A 153 -1.80 -17.25 -1.76
C PHE A 153 -0.65 -17.98 -1.06
#